data_AF-A0A9P6H8I8-F1
#
_entry.id   AF-A0A9P6H8I8-F1
#
_cell.length_a   1.000
_cell.length_b   1.000
_cell.length_c   1.000
_cell.angle_alpha   90.00
_cell.angle_beta   90.00
_cell.angle_gamma   90.00
#
_symmetry.space_group_name_H-M   'P 1'
#
loop_
_entity.id
_entity.type
_entity.pdbx_description
1 polymer ?
#
loop_
_entity_poly.entity_id
_entity_poly.type
_entity_poly.pdbx_seq_one_letter_code
_entity_poly.pdbx_strand_id
1 'polypeptide(L)'
;MEDPTRLVFLDETSVDLRVTYRLMGWSLVGLRAQRSEGLVYTKIIVGPYDGDSFVRYIENLVEHMNPYPAPKSILLMDNCSIHHVEGVSELCSAR
;
A
#
# COMPACT_ATOMS: atom_id res chain seq x y z
N MET A 1 -7.28 19.19 -11.54
CA MET A 1 -6.43 18.03 -11.23
C MET A 1 -6.82 17.59 -9.84
N GLU A 2 -7.16 16.32 -9.64
CA GLU A 2 -7.44 15.82 -8.30
C GLU A 2 -6.22 16.01 -7.39
N ASP A 3 -6.46 16.28 -6.11
CA ASP A 3 -5.40 16.50 -5.12
C ASP A 3 -4.65 15.19 -4.85
N PRO A 4 -3.36 15.09 -5.19
CA PRO A 4 -2.57 13.87 -5.01
C PRO A 4 -2.40 13.48 -3.54
N THR A 5 -2.67 14.39 -2.59
CA THR A 5 -2.63 14.08 -1.15
C THR A 5 -3.76 13.14 -0.72
N ARG A 6 -4.75 12.90 -1.58
CA ARG A 6 -5.83 11.94 -1.33
C ARG A 6 -5.41 10.49 -1.54
N LEU A 7 -4.32 10.24 -2.26
CA LEU A 7 -3.90 8.90 -2.67
C LEU A 7 -3.15 8.16 -1.56
N VAL A 8 -3.48 6.88 -1.40
CA VAL A 8 -2.74 5.89 -0.61
C VAL A 8 -2.38 4.76 -1.56
N PHE A 9 -1.08 4.52 -1.75
CA PHE A 9 -0.57 3.44 -2.58
C PHE A 9 -0.37 2.19 -1.73
N LEU A 10 -0.81 1.04 -2.24
CA LEU A 10 -0.53 -0.27 -1.68
C LEU A 10 0.12 -1.14 -2.76
N ASP A 11 1.19 -1.81 -2.35
CA ASP A 11 1.95 -2.77 -3.13
C ASP A 11 2.55 -3.82 -2.19
N GLU A 12 2.69 -5.04 -2.67
CA GLU A 12 3.28 -6.17 -1.97
C GLU A 12 4.70 -6.42 -2.44
N THR A 13 5.61 -6.62 -1.48
CA THR A 13 6.98 -7.02 -1.80
C THR A 13 7.40 -8.23 -0.99
N SER A 14 7.99 -9.21 -1.66
CA SER A 14 8.67 -10.33 -0.99
C SER A 14 10.09 -9.90 -0.64
N VAL A 15 10.50 -10.17 0.61
CA VAL A 15 11.87 -9.90 1.08
C VAL A 15 12.56 -11.21 1.45
N ASP A 16 13.78 -11.38 0.97
CA ASP A 16 14.69 -12.44 1.37
C ASP A 16 15.95 -11.81 1.99
N LEU A 17 16.21 -12.16 3.26
CA LEU A 17 17.34 -11.63 4.04
C LEU A 17 18.72 -12.01 3.48
N ARG A 18 18.78 -12.95 2.53
CA ARG A 18 20.03 -13.30 1.82
C ARG A 18 20.41 -12.27 0.75
N VAL A 19 19.47 -11.43 0.32
CA VAL A 19 19.64 -10.46 -0.79
C VAL A 19 19.33 -9.02 -0.38
N THR A 20 19.25 -8.72 0.92
CA THR A 20 18.74 -7.44 1.46
C THR A 20 19.55 -6.18 1.16
N TYR A 21 20.73 -6.29 0.54
CA TYR A 21 21.58 -5.12 0.30
C TYR A 21 21.32 -4.51 -1.09
N ARG A 22 20.32 -3.63 -1.18
CA ARG A 22 20.30 -2.60 -2.24
C ARG A 22 21.07 -1.37 -1.74
N LEU A 23 22.34 -1.28 -2.15
CA LEU A 23 23.19 -0.14 -1.79
C LEU A 23 22.83 1.15 -2.54
N MET A 24 22.06 1.05 -3.64
CA MET A 24 21.75 2.16 -4.54
C MET A 24 20.25 2.18 -4.90
N GLY A 25 19.70 3.38 -5.05
CA GLY A 25 18.34 3.64 -5.53
C GLY A 25 18.34 4.32 -6.91
N TRP A 26 17.18 4.34 -7.58
CA TRP A 26 17.01 4.99 -8.87
C TRP A 26 16.42 6.40 -8.72
N SER A 27 16.90 7.33 -9.52
CA SER A 27 16.38 8.70 -9.63
C SER A 27 16.68 9.24 -11.02
N LEU A 28 15.91 10.25 -11.45
CA LEU A 28 16.25 10.99 -12.67
C LEU A 28 17.65 11.61 -12.53
N VAL A 29 18.38 11.68 -13.64
CA VAL A 29 19.76 12.22 -13.67
C VAL A 29 19.77 13.63 -13.09
N GLY A 30 20.67 13.88 -12.13
CA GLY A 30 20.79 15.16 -11.43
C GLY A 30 19.82 15.35 -10.25
N LEU A 31 18.90 14.41 -10.01
CA LEU A 31 18.01 14.44 -8.86
C LEU A 31 18.38 13.38 -7.82
N ARG A 32 18.14 13.68 -6.55
CA ARG A 32 18.19 12.67 -5.48
C ARG A 32 16.91 11.85 -5.49
N ALA A 33 17.01 10.57 -5.14
CA ALA A 33 15.83 9.76 -4.86
C ALA A 33 15.03 10.43 -3.72
N GLN A 34 13.78 10.77 -4.00
CA GLN A 34 12.88 11.37 -3.03
C GLN A 34 11.93 10.31 -2.50
N ARG A 35 11.59 10.42 -1.21
CA ARG A 35 10.55 9.62 -0.57
C ARG A 35 9.32 10.50 -0.42
N SER A 36 8.14 9.97 -0.75
CA SER A 36 6.86 10.65 -0.50
C SER A 36 6.57 10.82 1.00
N GLU A 37 5.45 11.47 1.33
CA GLU A 37 4.85 11.82 2.65
C GLU A 37 4.84 10.71 3.74
N GLY A 38 5.44 9.55 3.49
CA GLY A 38 5.73 8.54 4.48
C GLY A 38 4.93 7.26 4.28
N LEU A 39 5.22 6.29 5.14
CA LEU A 39 4.56 5.00 5.17
C LEU A 39 3.27 5.14 5.99
N VAL A 40 2.12 4.78 5.43
CA VAL A 40 0.82 4.85 6.13
C VAL A 40 0.66 3.66 7.07
N TYR A 41 0.88 2.46 6.55
CA TYR A 41 0.77 1.20 7.28
C TYR A 41 1.69 0.15 6.63
N THR A 42 2.21 -0.78 7.41
CA THR A 42 2.99 -1.92 6.90
C THR A 42 2.78 -3.14 7.77
N LYS A 43 2.84 -4.31 7.15
CA LYS A 43 2.74 -5.59 7.83
C LYS A 43 3.75 -6.54 7.20
N ILE A 44 4.58 -7.15 8.05
CA ILE A 44 5.53 -8.17 7.61
C ILE A 44 4.90 -9.53 7.94
N ILE A 45 4.77 -10.37 6.93
CA ILE A 45 4.22 -11.73 7.07
C ILE A 45 5.33 -12.70 6.71
N VAL A 46 5.58 -13.65 7.61
CA VAL A 46 6.52 -14.74 7.38
C VAL A 46 5.73 -15.92 6.84
N GLY A 47 6.00 -16.30 5.58
CA GLY A 47 5.30 -17.39 4.90
C GLY A 47 4.45 -16.91 3.72
N PRO A 48 3.51 -17.74 3.23
CA PRO A 48 2.66 -17.39 2.10
C PRO A 48 1.74 -16.20 2.44
N TYR A 49 1.38 -15.45 1.39
CA TYR A 49 0.41 -14.36 1.45
C TYR A 49 -0.77 -14.69 0.54
N ASP A 50 -1.96 -14.76 1.12
CA ASP A 50 -3.20 -15.19 0.48
C ASP A 50 -4.31 -14.15 0.63
N GLY A 51 -5.50 -14.45 0.07
CA GLY A 51 -6.65 -13.56 0.09
C GLY A 51 -7.12 -13.20 1.51
N ASP A 52 -7.16 -14.16 2.43
CA ASP A 52 -7.56 -13.91 3.83
C ASP A 52 -6.56 -12.99 4.54
N SER A 53 -5.27 -13.18 4.28
CA SER A 53 -4.21 -12.31 4.79
C SER A 53 -4.35 -10.89 4.25
N PHE A 54 -4.74 -10.76 2.98
CA PHE A 54 -5.01 -9.49 2.33
C PHE A 54 -6.24 -8.77 2.90
N VAL A 55 -7.38 -9.46 3.10
CA VAL A 55 -8.56 -8.85 3.74
C VAL A 55 -8.21 -8.29 5.11
N ARG A 56 -7.53 -9.08 5.95
CA ARG A 56 -7.05 -8.63 7.27
C ARG A 56 -6.09 -7.46 7.16
N TYR A 57 -5.25 -7.41 6.12
CA TYR A 57 -4.38 -6.27 5.89
C TYR A 57 -5.22 -5.00 5.61
N ILE A 58 -6.21 -5.08 4.73
CA ILE A 58 -7.11 -3.97 4.39
C ILE A 58 -7.88 -3.48 5.62
N GLU A 59 -8.44 -4.38 6.43
CA GLU A 59 -9.12 -4.04 7.70
C GLU A 59 -8.28 -3.13 8.59
N ASN A 60 -6.98 -3.39 8.72
CA ASN A 60 -6.07 -2.58 9.52
C ASN A 60 -5.60 -1.31 8.78
N LEU A 61 -5.41 -1.38 7.45
CA LEU A 61 -5.02 -0.22 6.65
C LEU A 61 -6.09 0.86 6.69
N VAL A 62 -7.37 0.50 6.52
CA VAL A 62 -8.47 1.47 6.43
C VAL A 62 -8.61 2.27 7.71
N GLU A 63 -8.18 1.78 8.88
CA GLU A 63 -8.13 2.53 10.14
C GLU A 63 -7.19 3.76 10.11
N HIS A 64 -6.21 3.74 9.20
CA HIS A 64 -5.20 4.79 9.02
C HIS A 64 -5.52 5.73 7.83
N MET A 65 -6.58 5.44 7.09
CA MET A 65 -7.09 6.27 6.00
C MET A 65 -8.12 7.29 6.52
N ASN A 66 -8.59 8.21 5.67
CA ASN A 66 -9.71 9.09 5.99
C ASN A 66 -10.88 8.84 5.04
N PRO A 67 -12.11 9.21 5.43
CA PRO A 67 -13.26 9.18 4.52
C PRO A 67 -13.05 10.17 3.35
N TYR A 68 -13.50 9.80 2.16
CA TYR A 68 -13.46 10.69 1.00
C TYR A 68 -14.36 11.92 1.24
N PRO A 69 -13.93 13.16 0.90
CA PRO A 69 -12.76 13.55 0.10
C PRO A 69 -11.55 14.07 0.90
N ALA A 70 -11.36 13.65 2.15
CA ALA A 70 -10.20 14.08 2.94
C ALA A 70 -8.87 13.56 2.36
N PRO A 71 -7.70 14.07 2.77
CA PRO A 71 -6.41 13.48 2.40
C PRO A 71 -6.32 11.99 2.78
N LYS A 72 -5.56 11.18 2.05
CA LYS A 72 -5.41 9.72 2.27
C LYS A 72 -6.75 8.95 2.29
N SER A 73 -7.64 9.25 1.34
CA SER A 73 -8.98 8.65 1.24
C SER A 73 -9.21 7.76 0.02
N ILE A 74 -8.26 7.70 -0.91
CA ILE A 74 -8.34 6.92 -2.14
C ILE A 74 -7.26 5.85 -2.10
N LEU A 75 -7.66 4.59 -2.02
CA LEU A 75 -6.75 3.45 -2.10
C LEU A 75 -6.45 3.12 -3.56
N LEU A 76 -5.17 3.07 -3.93
CA LEU A 76 -4.71 2.71 -5.26
C LEU A 76 -3.78 1.50 -5.18
N MET A 77 -4.10 0.47 -5.95
CA MET A 77 -3.46 -0.85 -5.97
C MET A 77 -3.33 -1.33 -7.41
N ASP A 78 -2.40 -2.24 -7.68
CA ASP A 78 -2.37 -2.95 -8.94
C ASP A 78 -3.51 -4.00 -9.01
N ASN A 79 -3.72 -4.56 -10.21
CA ASN A 79 -4.79 -5.52 -10.47
C ASN A 79 -4.34 -6.97 -10.24
N CYS A 80 -3.63 -7.23 -9.13
CA CYS A 80 -3.19 -8.57 -8.77
C CYS A 80 -4.39 -9.47 -8.44
N SER A 81 -4.29 -10.77 -8.77
CA SER A 81 -5.38 -11.72 -8.55
C SER A 81 -5.74 -11.92 -7.08
N ILE A 82 -4.78 -11.74 -6.16
CA ILE A 82 -5.02 -11.81 -4.72
C ILE A 82 -5.86 -10.64 -4.19
N HIS A 83 -5.98 -9.55 -4.96
CA HIS A 83 -6.83 -8.40 -4.63
C HIS A 83 -8.30 -8.66 -4.97
N HIS A 84 -8.60 -9.71 -5.74
CA HIS A 84 -9.96 -10.08 -6.16
C HIS A 84 -10.62 -10.94 -5.09
N VAL A 85 -10.82 -10.38 -3.91
CA VAL A 85 -11.52 -11.01 -2.78
C VAL A 85 -12.75 -10.21 -2.40
N GLU A 86 -13.80 -10.90 -1.96
CA GLU A 86 -15.03 -10.26 -1.49
C GLU A 86 -14.79 -9.47 -0.19
N GLY A 87 -15.54 -8.39 0.04
CA GLY A 87 -15.49 -7.62 1.29
C GLY A 87 -14.61 -6.37 1.27
N VAL A 88 -13.68 -6.23 0.32
CA VAL A 88 -12.75 -5.08 0.27
C VAL A 88 -13.48 -3.77 0.03
N SER A 89 -14.49 -3.78 -0.86
CA SER A 89 -15.28 -2.58 -1.16
C SER A 89 -16.12 -2.15 0.06
N GLU A 90 -16.66 -3.11 0.78
CA GLU A 90 -17.45 -2.92 1.99
C GLU A 90 -16.57 -2.32 3.10
N LEU A 91 -15.37 -2.86 3.30
CA LEU A 91 -14.40 -2.34 4.27
C LEU A 91 -14.01 -0.89 3.97
N CYS A 92 -13.79 -0.54 2.70
CA CYS A 92 -13.48 0.83 2.29
C CYS A 92 -14.67 1.78 2.45
N SER A 93 -15.91 1.29 2.27
CA SER A 93 -17.13 2.11 2.32
C SER A 93 -17.73 2.24 3.73
N ALA A 94 -17.35 1.36 4.65
CA ALA A 94 -17.84 1.37 6.04
C ALA A 94 -17.26 2.53 6.88
N ARG A 95 -16.42 3.37 6.30
CA ARG A 95 -15.70 4.46 6.97
C ARG A 95 -15.87 5.78 6.23
#